data_AF-A0A7V2N1Z8-F1
#
_entry.id   AF-A0A7V2N1Z8-F1
#
_cell.length_a   1.000
_cell.length_b   1.000
_cell.length_c   1.000
_cell.angle_alpha   90.00
_cell.angle_beta   90.00
_cell.angle_gamma   90.00
#
_symmetry.space_group_name_H-M   'P 1'
#
loop_
_entity.id
_entity.type
_entity.pdbx_description
1 polymer ?
#
loop_
_entity_poly.entity_id
_entity_poly.type
_entity_poly.pdbx_seq_one_letter_code
_entity_poly.pdbx_strand_id
1 'polypeptide(L)'
;MRKSTVALASVVVTAALVLVGCHHEGWRPCGQIAVGQSQEDIVTVRGQPDQKTPTRWVYENAYLGHRLVVPMHDGRVVSRVGFEPPSVPTP
;
A
#
# COMPACT_ATOMS: atom_id res chain seq x y z
N MET A 1 -13.52 -55.31 8.40
CA MET A 1 -13.05 -54.73 7.13
C MET A 1 -13.41 -53.24 7.13
N ARG A 2 -12.43 -52.39 6.83
CA ARG A 2 -12.51 -50.91 6.89
C ARG A 2 -13.27 -50.36 5.68
N LYS A 3 -14.06 -49.30 5.88
CA LYS A 3 -14.44 -48.25 4.89
C LYS A 3 -15.00 -47.07 5.70
N SER A 4 -14.15 -46.20 6.23
CA SER A 4 -13.58 -45.00 5.59
C SER A 4 -14.58 -43.84 5.48
N THR A 5 -14.48 -42.97 6.49
CA THR A 5 -14.78 -41.54 6.60
C THR A 5 -14.87 -40.77 5.28
N VAL A 6 -15.99 -40.08 5.02
CA VAL A 6 -16.03 -38.78 4.29
C VAL A 6 -17.32 -38.04 4.64
N ALA A 7 -17.22 -36.83 5.19
CA ALA A 7 -18.05 -35.66 4.84
C ALA A 7 -17.62 -34.43 5.68
N LEU A 8 -16.41 -33.91 5.43
CA LEU A 8 -16.02 -32.56 5.82
C LEU A 8 -16.13 -31.70 4.57
N ALA A 9 -17.25 -31.00 4.39
CA ALA A 9 -17.38 -29.95 3.38
C ALA A 9 -18.59 -29.07 3.69
N SER A 10 -18.47 -28.20 4.68
CA SER A 10 -19.40 -27.08 4.88
C SER A 10 -18.67 -26.00 5.66
N VAL A 11 -17.94 -25.13 4.97
CA VAL A 11 -18.16 -23.68 5.03
C VAL A 11 -17.67 -23.11 3.70
N VAL A 12 -18.63 -22.71 2.89
CA VAL A 12 -18.43 -21.83 1.74
C VAL A 12 -18.03 -20.47 2.31
N VAL A 13 -16.75 -20.12 2.29
CA VAL A 13 -16.31 -18.73 2.35
C VAL A 13 -15.70 -18.42 0.99
N THR A 14 -16.57 -18.10 0.04
CA THR A 14 -16.15 -17.51 -1.23
C THR A 14 -15.60 -16.13 -0.91
N ALA A 15 -14.31 -16.05 -0.62
CA ALA A 15 -13.59 -14.79 -0.57
C ALA A 15 -13.59 -14.21 -1.99
N ALA A 16 -14.54 -13.31 -2.24
CA ALA A 16 -14.61 -12.51 -3.45
C ALA A 16 -13.44 -11.52 -3.46
N LEU A 17 -12.24 -11.99 -3.82
CA LEU A 17 -11.17 -11.11 -4.29
C LEU A 17 -11.39 -10.88 -5.78
N VAL A 18 -12.20 -9.85 -6.07
CA VAL A 18 -12.26 -9.23 -7.39
C VAL A 18 -10.90 -8.60 -7.66
N LEU A 19 -9.94 -9.40 -8.12
CA LEU A 19 -8.75 -8.89 -8.81
C LEU A 19 -9.16 -8.55 -10.24
N VAL A 20 -9.97 -7.50 -10.40
CA VAL A 20 -9.91 -6.71 -11.63
C VAL A 20 -8.52 -6.08 -11.59
N GLY A 21 -7.58 -6.77 -12.21
CA GLY A 21 -6.28 -6.22 -12.52
C GLY A 21 -6.52 -4.99 -13.39
N CYS A 22 -6.40 -3.81 -12.77
CA CYS A 22 -6.14 -2.58 -13.48
C CYS A 22 -4.74 -2.70 -14.11
N HIS A 23 -4.63 -3.45 -15.20
CA HIS A 23 -3.60 -3.23 -16.20
C HIS A 23 -3.92 -1.89 -16.85
N HIS A 24 -3.36 -0.82 -16.32
CA HIS A 24 -3.24 0.43 -17.07
C HIS A 24 -1.79 0.89 -17.01
N GLU A 25 -1.21 0.91 -18.19
CA GLU A 25 0.11 1.39 -18.50
C GLU A 25 0.32 2.80 -17.94
N GLY A 26 1.46 3.02 -17.32
CA GLY A 26 1.88 4.33 -16.84
C GLY A 26 2.20 4.30 -15.35
N TRP A 27 3.50 4.24 -15.05
CA TRP A 27 4.09 4.54 -13.76
C TRP A 27 3.54 5.88 -13.23
N ARG A 28 2.47 5.82 -12.41
CA ARG A 28 2.04 6.93 -11.56
C ARG A 28 2.22 6.48 -10.12
N PRO A 29 3.43 6.63 -9.54
CA PRO A 29 3.76 6.14 -8.19
C PRO A 29 2.90 6.76 -7.07
N CYS A 30 2.13 7.81 -7.36
CA CYS A 30 1.16 8.47 -6.48
C CYS A 30 -0.31 8.08 -6.74
N GLY A 31 -0.61 7.33 -7.79
CA GLY A 31 -1.98 6.94 -8.15
C GLY A 31 -2.60 5.87 -7.24
N GLN A 32 -1.79 5.23 -6.38
CA GLN A 32 -2.23 4.09 -5.56
C GLN A 32 -2.52 4.43 -4.09
N ILE A 33 -2.15 5.63 -3.60
CA ILE A 33 -2.43 6.00 -2.20
C ILE A 33 -3.54 7.04 -2.12
N ALA A 34 -4.64 6.67 -1.47
CA ALA A 34 -5.80 7.51 -1.26
C ALA A 34 -5.90 7.98 0.21
N VAL A 35 -6.56 9.13 0.41
CA VAL A 35 -6.91 9.61 1.76
C VAL A 35 -7.79 8.57 2.46
N GLY A 36 -7.53 8.32 3.74
CA GLY A 36 -8.22 7.33 4.57
C GLY A 36 -7.65 5.91 4.49
N GLN A 37 -6.77 5.63 3.52
CA GLN A 37 -6.13 4.32 3.40
C GLN A 37 -5.29 4.00 4.64
N SER A 38 -5.29 2.74 5.05
CA SER A 38 -4.54 2.30 6.22
C SER A 38 -3.05 2.14 5.88
N GLN A 39 -2.21 2.31 6.89
CA GLN A 39 -0.78 2.05 6.78
C GLN A 39 -0.49 0.60 6.34
N GLU A 40 -1.32 -0.36 6.75
CA GLU A 40 -1.14 -1.78 6.46
C GLU A 40 -1.41 -2.09 4.99
N ASP A 41 -2.45 -1.48 4.41
CA ASP A 41 -2.73 -1.60 2.98
C ASP A 41 -1.59 -1.01 2.14
N ILE A 42 -1.06 0.14 2.58
CA ILE A 42 0.06 0.81 1.89
C ILE A 42 1.32 -0.06 1.96
N VAL A 43 1.64 -0.61 3.12
CA VAL A 43 2.80 -1.49 3.29
C VAL A 43 2.65 -2.78 2.48
N THR A 44 1.45 -3.34 2.42
CA THR A 44 1.18 -4.54 1.62
C THR A 44 1.44 -4.30 0.13
N VAL A 45 1.05 -3.13 -0.38
CA VAL A 45 1.18 -2.79 -1.81
C VAL A 45 2.55 -2.24 -2.17
N ARG A 46 3.15 -1.41 -1.32
CA ARG A 46 4.35 -0.62 -1.64
C ARG A 46 5.57 -0.97 -0.78
N GLY A 47 5.40 -1.75 0.28
CA GLY A 47 6.45 -2.01 1.26
C GLY A 47 6.59 -0.92 2.32
N GLN A 48 7.57 -1.11 3.21
CA GLN A 48 7.89 -0.14 4.26
C GLN A 48 8.46 1.15 3.66
N PRO A 49 8.14 2.32 4.24
CA PRO A 49 8.77 3.59 3.86
C PRO A 49 10.25 3.63 4.29
N ASP A 50 11.05 4.42 3.59
CA ASP A 50 12.44 4.69 3.94
C ASP A 50 12.55 5.51 5.24
N GLN A 51 11.62 6.46 5.43
CA GLN A 51 11.52 7.23 6.67
C GLN A 51 10.10 7.20 7.22
N LYS A 52 9.98 6.92 8.52
CA LYS A 52 8.70 6.75 9.20
C LYS A 52 8.62 7.61 10.45
N THR A 53 7.62 8.48 10.51
CA THR A 53 7.19 9.20 11.72
C THR A 53 5.69 9.00 11.94
N PRO A 54 5.15 9.30 13.14
CA PRO A 54 3.71 9.15 13.41
C PRO A 54 2.83 9.96 12.47
N THR A 55 3.34 11.11 11.98
CA THR A 55 2.57 12.06 11.16
C THR A 55 2.96 12.07 9.69
N ARG A 56 4.04 11.41 9.32
CA ARG A 56 4.64 11.52 7.98
C ARG A 56 5.46 10.30 7.63
N TRP A 57 5.19 9.72 6.47
CA TRP A 57 6.00 8.67 5.87
C TRP A 57 6.62 9.18 4.57
N VAL A 58 7.83 8.73 4.28
CA VAL A 58 8.60 9.14 3.10
C VAL A 58 9.11 7.91 2.38
N TYR A 59 8.85 7.85 1.08
CA TYR A 59 9.48 6.91 0.16
C TYR A 59 10.48 7.70 -0.70
N GLU A 60 11.76 7.40 -0.56
CA GLU A 60 12.83 8.01 -1.34
C GLU A 60 12.82 7.49 -2.78
N ASN A 61 13.28 8.30 -3.74
CA ASN A 61 13.36 7.93 -5.16
C ASN A 61 12.07 7.37 -5.77
N ALA A 62 10.91 7.75 -5.24
CA ALA A 62 9.61 7.27 -5.68
C ALA A 62 9.28 7.65 -7.13
N TYR A 63 9.83 8.76 -7.64
CA TYR A 63 9.67 9.18 -9.04
C TYR A 63 10.82 10.08 -9.51
N LEU A 64 11.65 9.63 -10.45
CA LEU A 64 12.72 10.46 -11.07
C LEU A 64 13.53 11.26 -10.01
N GLY A 65 13.96 10.61 -8.93
CA GLY A 65 14.71 11.24 -7.84
C GLY A 65 13.89 12.08 -6.86
N HIS A 66 12.57 12.19 -7.05
CA HIS A 66 11.66 12.82 -6.09
C HIS A 66 11.26 11.82 -5.01
N ARG A 67 11.07 12.32 -3.80
CA ARG A 67 10.52 11.53 -2.71
C ARG A 67 9.01 11.71 -2.64
N LEU A 68 8.31 10.62 -2.33
CA LEU A 68 6.88 10.64 -2.07
C LEU A 68 6.64 10.83 -0.58
N VAL A 69 5.87 11.85 -0.23
CA VAL A 69 5.43 12.11 1.13
C VAL A 69 3.99 11.65 1.31
N VAL A 70 3.77 10.83 2.33
CA VAL A 70 2.45 10.36 2.74
C VAL A 70 2.14 10.95 4.12
N PRO A 71 1.23 11.93 4.20
CA PRO A 71 0.78 12.49 5.47
C PRO A 71 -0.05 11.46 6.24
N MET A 72 0.37 11.15 7.46
CA MET A 72 -0.23 10.10 8.28
C MET A 72 -0.82 10.67 9.57
N HIS A 73 -1.84 10.02 10.10
CA HIS A 73 -2.33 10.20 11.47
C HIS A 73 -3.10 8.95 11.87
N ASP A 74 -2.89 8.45 13.09
CA ASP A 74 -3.53 7.22 13.59
C ASP A 74 -3.46 6.03 12.62
N GLY A 75 -2.31 5.90 11.94
CA GLY A 75 -2.09 4.82 10.97
C GLY A 75 -2.90 4.95 9.67
N ARG A 76 -3.43 6.13 9.35
CA ARG A 76 -4.17 6.41 8.11
C ARG A 76 -3.65 7.64 7.38
N VAL A 77 -3.88 7.68 6.07
CA VAL A 77 -3.55 8.84 5.23
C VAL A 77 -4.55 9.96 5.49
N VAL A 78 -4.06 11.15 5.86
CA VAL A 78 -4.94 12.28 6.22
C VAL A 78 -5.11 13.32 5.13
N SER A 79 -4.22 13.34 4.14
CA SER A 79 -4.31 14.29 3.03
C SER A 79 -3.67 13.73 1.77
N ARG A 80 -3.88 14.41 0.64
CA ARG A 80 -3.31 13.98 -0.63
C ARG A 80 -1.79 13.86 -0.54
N VAL A 81 -1.27 12.76 -1.05
CA VAL A 81 0.17 12.53 -1.12
C VAL A 81 0.82 13.54 -2.06
N GLY A 82 2.05 13.94 -1.74
CA GLY A 82 2.81 14.92 -2.51
C GLY A 82 4.18 14.38 -2.89
N PHE A 83 4.75 14.93 -3.97
CA PHE A 83 6.17 14.75 -4.26
C PHE A 83 6.93 15.97 -3.79
N GLU A 84 8.04 15.72 -3.12
CA GLU A 84 9.02 16.76 -2.83
C GLU A 84 10.27 16.50 -3.67
N PRO A 85 10.98 17.58 -4.08
CA PRO A 85 12.31 17.43 -4.64
C PRO A 85 13.23 16.71 -3.64
N PRO A 86 14.28 16.03 -4.12
CA PRO A 86 15.28 15.44 -3.24
C PRO A 86 15.80 16.52 -2.30
N SER A 87 16.00 16.16 -1.03
CA SER A 87 16.72 17.05 -0.10
C SER A 87 18.12 17.25 -0.65
N VAL A 88 18.34 18.36 -1.35
CA VAL A 88 19.68 18.83 -1.71
C VAL A 88 20.39 19.07 -0.38
N PRO A 89 21.53 18.41 -0.11
CA PRO A 89 22.39 18.83 0.99
C PRO A 89 22.79 20.27 0.68
N THR A 90 22.31 21.23 1.47
CA THR A 90 22.81 22.60 1.39
C THR A 90 24.32 22.54 1.65
N PRO A 91 25.17 23.10 0.77
CA PRO A 91 26.62 23.08 0.95
C PRO A 91 27.06 23.82 2.22
#